data_AF-A0A5Q2N0I5-F1
#
_entry.id   AF-A0A5Q2N0I5-F1
#
_cell.length_a   1.000
_cell.length_b   1.000
_cell.length_c   1.000
_cell.angle_alpha   90.00
_cell.angle_beta   90.00
_cell.angle_gamma   90.00
#
_symmetry.space_group_name_H-M   'P 1'
#
loop_
_entity.id
_entity.type
_entity.pdbx_description
1 polymer ?
#
loop_
_entity_poly.entity_id
_entity_poly.type
_entity_poly.pdbx_seq_one_letter_code
_entity_poly.pdbx_strand_id
1 'polypeptide(L)'
;MGHENADLDAAGAAFGLARAIKAMGKPVTIHLDNRGGALENLFQLIQKNESLAKLLVTGEEALASAGEGTLLIVVDTHKPSLLPVQSILKKVDKVAIIDHHRRGTESIEPNSLLYIEAYASSTCELVAELIQYLDEEIELGRLVASALLAGITVDTKNFAFMTGARTFEAASYLRRSGAEPQLVQAILRDPLDTVVRRAAIIKDAEVYYDNIAIAIQPEQTTRSAVIAAQAADALLEVADIKASFVLRPEGKGTAISARSHNEINVHAIMERLGGGGHLTIAGAQLPDCTPQEAKEQLVRAIEDYFQQEE
;
A
#
# COMPACT_ATOMS: atom_id res chain seq x y z
N MET A 1 -3.63 12.02 -8.82
CA MET A 1 -4.59 11.45 -7.86
C MET A 1 -4.15 10.03 -7.58
N GLY A 2 -4.09 9.62 -6.31
CA GLY A 2 -3.84 8.22 -5.94
C GLY A 2 -5.14 7.41 -5.80
N HIS A 3 -5.05 6.23 -5.21
CA HIS A 3 -6.22 5.44 -4.79
C HIS A 3 -6.80 5.94 -3.45
N GLU A 4 -7.97 5.43 -3.06
CA GLU A 4 -8.60 5.61 -1.75
C GLU A 4 -7.72 4.96 -0.67
N ASN A 5 -7.63 5.58 0.51
CA ASN A 5 -6.67 5.18 1.54
C ASN A 5 -5.23 5.10 0.99
N ALA A 6 -4.81 6.17 0.30
CA ALA A 6 -3.50 6.27 -0.32
C ALA A 6 -2.38 5.90 0.65
N ASP A 7 -1.32 5.29 0.13
CA ASP A 7 -0.11 4.99 0.88
C ASP A 7 1.08 5.84 0.42
N LEU A 8 2.30 5.42 0.78
CA LEU A 8 3.52 6.13 0.44
C LEU A 8 3.93 5.95 -1.02
N ASP A 9 3.52 4.90 -1.71
CA ASP A 9 3.84 4.70 -3.11
C ASP A 9 3.00 5.64 -3.99
N ALA A 10 1.69 5.66 -3.78
CA ALA A 10 0.80 6.65 -4.40
C ALA A 10 1.25 8.10 -4.11
N ALA A 11 1.64 8.40 -2.86
CA ALA A 11 2.06 9.74 -2.48
C ALA A 11 3.42 10.14 -3.08
N GLY A 12 4.43 9.26 -2.98
CA GLY A 12 5.75 9.48 -3.55
C GLY A 12 5.67 9.73 -5.05
N ALA A 13 4.93 8.88 -5.77
CA ALA A 13 4.69 9.00 -7.21
C ALA A 13 4.04 10.34 -7.57
N ALA A 14 2.99 10.74 -6.85
CA ALA A 14 2.29 12.00 -7.08
C ALA A 14 3.20 13.22 -6.89
N PHE A 15 3.99 13.26 -5.81
CA PHE A 15 4.92 14.38 -5.57
C PHE A 15 6.10 14.40 -6.55
N GLY A 16 6.61 13.23 -6.94
CA GLY A 16 7.65 13.11 -7.97
C GLY A 16 7.20 13.70 -9.30
N LEU A 17 6.02 13.28 -9.78
CA LEU A 17 5.44 13.82 -11.00
C LEU A 17 5.14 15.32 -10.89
N ALA A 18 4.63 15.78 -9.74
CA ALA A 18 4.36 17.20 -9.56
C ALA A 18 5.64 18.07 -9.63
N ARG A 19 6.80 17.56 -9.19
CA ARG A 19 8.08 18.24 -9.38
C ARG A 19 8.44 18.34 -10.86
N ALA A 20 8.35 17.23 -11.60
CA ALA A 20 8.63 17.23 -13.04
C ALA A 20 7.68 18.16 -13.82
N ILE A 21 6.38 18.11 -13.54
CA ILE A 21 5.36 18.94 -14.20
C ILE A 21 5.60 20.43 -13.91
N LYS A 22 5.98 20.78 -12.67
CA LYS A 22 6.35 22.16 -12.33
C LYS A 22 7.62 22.62 -13.04
N ALA A 23 8.62 21.75 -13.18
CA ALA A 23 9.85 22.09 -13.92
C ALA A 23 9.55 22.42 -15.40
N MET A 24 8.53 21.77 -15.97
CA MET A 24 8.02 22.09 -17.32
C MET A 24 7.16 23.37 -17.39
N GLY A 25 7.03 24.13 -16.30
CA GLY A 25 6.25 25.36 -16.24
C GLY A 25 4.73 25.18 -16.27
N LYS A 26 4.23 23.97 -15.98
CA LYS A 26 2.78 23.66 -15.98
C LYS A 26 2.19 23.71 -14.57
N PRO A 27 0.92 24.16 -14.42
CA PRO A 27 0.22 24.08 -13.14
C PRO A 27 -0.08 22.62 -12.79
N VAL A 28 -0.04 22.29 -11.50
CA VAL A 28 -0.33 20.94 -10.98
C VAL A 28 -0.86 21.04 -9.56
N THR A 29 -1.81 20.16 -9.25
CA THR A 29 -2.34 19.92 -7.90
C THR A 29 -2.39 18.42 -7.64
N ILE A 30 -2.39 18.04 -6.37
CA ILE A 30 -2.33 16.66 -5.89
C ILE A 30 -3.51 16.42 -4.96
N HIS A 31 -4.29 15.38 -5.26
CA HIS A 31 -5.28 14.84 -4.34
C HIS A 31 -4.90 13.41 -3.95
N LEU A 32 -4.86 13.15 -2.64
CA LEU A 32 -4.54 11.87 -2.01
C LEU A 32 -5.46 11.71 -0.78
N ASP A 33 -6.13 10.57 -0.66
CA ASP A 33 -6.99 10.27 0.50
C ASP A 33 -6.15 9.73 1.66
N ASN A 34 -5.77 10.60 2.60
CA ASN A 34 -4.92 10.25 3.73
C ASN A 34 -5.76 9.77 4.93
N ARG A 35 -5.53 8.53 5.36
CA ARG A 35 -6.18 7.93 6.55
C ARG A 35 -5.25 7.74 7.75
N GLY A 36 -4.06 8.34 7.76
CA GLY A 36 -3.13 8.26 8.88
C GLY A 36 -1.88 7.43 8.58
N GLY A 37 -1.22 6.97 9.65
CA GLY A 37 -0.05 6.10 9.56
C GLY A 37 1.18 6.80 8.96
N ALA A 38 1.93 6.07 8.12
CA ALA A 38 3.16 6.59 7.54
C ALA A 38 2.90 7.74 6.55
N LEU A 39 1.75 7.73 5.85
CA LEU A 39 1.37 8.83 4.96
C LEU A 39 1.16 10.14 5.73
N GLU A 40 0.56 10.07 6.92
CA GLU A 40 0.39 11.23 7.79
C GLU A 40 1.74 11.81 8.25
N ASN A 41 2.72 10.95 8.58
CA ASN A 41 4.07 11.40 8.91
C ASN A 41 4.70 12.17 7.73
N LEU A 42 4.52 11.69 6.50
CA LEU A 42 4.97 12.39 5.30
C LEU A 42 4.23 13.72 5.10
N PHE A 43 2.91 13.75 5.30
CA PHE A 43 2.10 14.96 5.16
C PHE A 43 2.50 16.04 6.15
N GLN A 44 2.81 15.69 7.40
CA GLN A 44 3.32 16.64 8.40
C GLN A 44 4.66 17.26 7.99
N LEU A 45 5.50 16.53 7.27
CA LEU A 45 6.75 17.07 6.71
C LEU A 45 6.47 17.98 5.50
N ILE A 46 5.55 17.58 4.61
CA ILE A 46 5.13 18.37 3.45
C ILE A 46 4.51 19.70 3.88
N GLN A 47 3.66 19.71 4.91
CA GLN A 47 3.02 20.92 5.42
C GLN A 47 4.02 21.96 5.92
N LYS A 48 5.22 21.54 6.36
CA LYS A 48 6.31 22.45 6.73
C LYS A 48 7.02 23.07 5.53
N ASN A 49 6.77 22.59 4.32
CA ASN A 49 7.27 23.14 3.07
C ASN A 49 6.12 23.82 2.31
N GLU A 50 6.05 25.14 2.39
CA GLU A 50 4.97 25.94 1.79
C GLU A 50 4.76 25.66 0.29
N SER A 51 5.85 25.44 -0.46
CA SER A 51 5.79 25.19 -1.90
C SER A 51 5.16 23.86 -2.28
N LEU A 52 5.31 22.84 -1.42
CA LEU A 52 4.72 21.51 -1.58
C LEU A 52 3.33 21.46 -0.97
N ALA A 53 3.12 22.10 0.18
CA ALA A 53 1.82 22.18 0.84
C ALA A 53 0.75 22.79 -0.08
N LYS A 54 1.09 23.83 -0.85
CA LYS A 54 0.19 24.46 -1.84
C LYS A 54 -0.22 23.55 -3.01
N LEU A 55 0.43 22.40 -3.19
CA LEU A 55 0.04 21.44 -4.22
C LEU A 55 -1.13 20.57 -3.77
N LEU A 56 -1.27 20.35 -2.46
CA LEU A 56 -2.30 19.48 -1.92
C LEU A 56 -3.66 20.16 -2.00
N VAL A 57 -4.65 19.44 -2.53
CA VAL A 57 -6.04 19.87 -2.62
C VAL A 57 -6.98 18.77 -2.11
N THR A 58 -8.10 19.21 -1.56
CA THR A 58 -9.22 18.33 -1.20
C THR A 58 -9.87 17.71 -2.44
N GLY A 59 -10.67 16.66 -2.25
CA GLY A 59 -11.39 16.04 -3.36
C GLY A 59 -12.38 16.99 -4.02
N GLU A 60 -13.01 17.86 -3.23
CA GLU A 60 -13.93 18.90 -3.72
C GLU A 60 -13.20 19.95 -4.58
N GLU A 61 -12.04 20.44 -4.11
CA GLU A 61 -11.20 21.38 -4.87
C GLU A 61 -10.66 20.76 -6.17
N ALA A 62 -10.21 19.51 -6.11
CA ALA A 62 -9.78 18.76 -7.30
C ALA A 62 -10.92 18.67 -8.32
N LEU A 63 -12.12 18.28 -7.88
CA LEU A 63 -13.29 18.19 -8.74
C LEU A 63 -13.74 19.55 -9.28
N ALA A 64 -13.62 20.63 -8.50
CA ALA A 64 -13.98 21.98 -8.91
C ALA A 64 -13.00 22.54 -9.98
N SER A 65 -11.72 22.19 -9.88
CA SER A 65 -10.68 22.62 -10.82
C SER A 65 -10.62 21.78 -12.11
N ALA A 66 -11.21 20.58 -12.12
CA ALA A 66 -11.21 19.69 -13.28
C ALA A 66 -12.22 20.12 -14.36
N GLY A 67 -11.79 20.08 -15.62
CA GLY A 67 -12.62 20.37 -16.78
C GLY A 67 -11.91 20.09 -18.11
N GLU A 68 -12.49 20.58 -19.20
CA GLU A 68 -11.94 20.46 -20.56
C GLU A 68 -10.48 20.99 -20.60
N GLY A 69 -9.58 20.22 -21.20
CA GLY A 69 -8.14 20.56 -21.25
C GLY A 69 -7.32 20.16 -20.03
N THR A 70 -7.94 19.71 -18.93
CA THR A 70 -7.24 19.13 -17.78
C THR A 70 -6.75 17.72 -18.10
N LEU A 71 -5.51 17.40 -17.73
CA LEU A 71 -5.01 16.02 -17.72
C LEU A 71 -5.11 15.47 -16.30
N LEU A 72 -5.92 14.44 -16.11
CA LEU A 72 -5.92 13.68 -14.87
C LEU A 72 -4.81 12.64 -14.92
N ILE A 73 -3.86 12.70 -13.98
CA ILE A 73 -2.87 11.63 -13.80
C ILE A 73 -3.28 10.81 -12.58
N VAL A 74 -3.58 9.54 -12.81
CA VAL A 74 -3.85 8.54 -11.78
C VAL A 74 -2.55 7.76 -11.54
N VAL A 75 -2.15 7.67 -10.29
CA VAL A 75 -0.98 6.91 -9.87
C VAL A 75 -1.42 5.77 -8.96
N ASP A 76 -0.74 4.63 -9.09
CA ASP A 76 -0.83 3.49 -8.18
C ASP A 76 -2.22 2.82 -8.12
N THR A 77 -3.01 3.01 -9.18
CA THR A 77 -4.21 2.23 -9.45
C THR A 77 -4.67 2.44 -10.88
N HIS A 78 -5.33 1.44 -11.43
CA HIS A 78 -6.04 1.51 -12.72
C HIS A 78 -7.55 1.24 -12.58
N LYS A 79 -8.04 1.04 -11.35
CA LYS A 79 -9.44 0.67 -11.08
C LYS A 79 -10.26 1.92 -10.71
N PRO A 80 -11.32 2.26 -11.46
CA PRO A 80 -12.19 3.40 -11.14
C PRO A 80 -12.79 3.30 -9.73
N SER A 81 -13.17 2.09 -9.29
CA SER A 81 -13.75 1.85 -7.96
C SER A 81 -12.84 2.26 -6.80
N LEU A 82 -11.52 2.26 -7.01
CA LEU A 82 -10.52 2.63 -6.01
C LEU A 82 -10.16 4.11 -6.02
N LEU A 83 -10.76 4.94 -6.89
CA LEU A 83 -10.49 6.37 -6.88
C LEU A 83 -11.26 7.08 -5.76
N PRO A 84 -10.62 7.97 -4.98
CA PRO A 84 -11.31 8.71 -3.93
C PRO A 84 -12.36 9.70 -4.46
N VAL A 85 -12.22 10.14 -5.72
CA VAL A 85 -13.17 11.07 -6.38
C VAL A 85 -13.54 10.54 -7.77
N GLN A 86 -14.30 9.45 -7.83
CA GLN A 86 -14.67 8.79 -9.10
C GLN A 86 -15.38 9.72 -10.10
N SER A 87 -16.16 10.69 -9.61
CA SER A 87 -16.90 11.65 -10.43
C SER A 87 -15.99 12.55 -11.28
N ILE A 88 -14.71 12.68 -10.95
CA ILE A 88 -13.74 13.46 -11.73
C ILE A 88 -13.56 12.92 -13.16
N LEU A 89 -13.72 11.60 -13.33
CA LEU A 89 -13.61 10.94 -14.64
C LEU A 89 -14.66 11.43 -15.64
N LYS A 90 -15.77 11.99 -15.16
CA LYS A 90 -16.83 12.57 -16.01
C LYS A 90 -16.54 14.02 -16.43
N LYS A 91 -15.50 14.65 -15.88
CA LYS A 91 -15.14 16.06 -16.12
C LYS A 91 -13.92 16.25 -17.02
N VAL A 92 -13.15 15.19 -17.25
CA VAL A 92 -11.88 15.25 -17.98
C VAL A 92 -11.93 14.32 -19.18
N ASP A 93 -11.36 14.77 -20.30
CA ASP A 93 -11.30 13.97 -21.53
C ASP A 93 -9.95 13.25 -21.69
N LYS A 94 -8.97 13.60 -20.84
CA LYS A 94 -7.59 13.10 -20.88
C LYS A 94 -7.22 12.50 -19.54
N VAL A 95 -6.85 11.23 -19.56
CA VAL A 95 -6.36 10.52 -18.39
C VAL A 95 -5.00 9.89 -18.71
N ALA A 96 -4.07 9.93 -17.76
CA ALA A 96 -2.87 9.13 -17.78
C ALA A 96 -2.84 8.25 -16.54
N ILE A 97 -2.45 6.99 -16.68
CA ILE A 97 -2.40 6.01 -15.60
C ILE A 97 -0.97 5.50 -15.52
N ILE A 98 -0.39 5.56 -14.33
CA ILE A 98 0.92 4.98 -14.02
C ILE A 98 0.71 4.03 -12.85
N ASP A 99 0.94 2.74 -13.07
CA ASP A 99 0.61 1.71 -12.09
C ASP A 99 1.52 0.48 -12.26
N HIS A 100 1.73 -0.28 -11.19
CA HIS A 100 2.50 -1.52 -11.20
C HIS A 100 1.64 -2.76 -10.88
N HIS A 101 0.33 -2.59 -10.68
CA HIS A 101 -0.58 -3.70 -10.43
C HIS A 101 -0.95 -4.47 -11.71
N ARG A 102 -1.20 -5.78 -11.56
CA ARG A 102 -1.78 -6.59 -12.65
C ARG A 102 -3.17 -6.08 -13.00
N ARG A 103 -3.46 -6.01 -14.30
CA ARG A 103 -4.78 -5.58 -14.79
C ARG A 103 -5.88 -6.51 -14.33
N GLY A 104 -6.92 -5.92 -13.73
CA GLY A 104 -8.17 -6.61 -13.40
C GLY A 104 -9.21 -6.51 -14.50
N THR A 105 -10.46 -6.79 -14.15
CA THR A 105 -11.64 -6.62 -15.01
C THR A 105 -12.10 -5.17 -15.11
N GLU A 106 -11.77 -4.36 -14.12
CA GLU A 106 -12.04 -2.93 -14.10
C GLU A 106 -10.92 -2.15 -14.81
N SER A 107 -11.30 -1.15 -15.61
CA SER A 107 -10.35 -0.24 -16.24
C SER A 107 -10.95 1.15 -16.41
N ILE A 108 -10.11 2.18 -16.29
CA ILE A 108 -10.47 3.53 -16.71
C ILE A 108 -10.48 3.59 -18.27
N GLU A 109 -11.53 4.19 -18.83
CA GLU A 109 -11.98 4.29 -20.23
C GLU A 109 -10.91 4.65 -21.32
N PRO A 110 -11.20 4.48 -22.64
CA PRO A 110 -10.20 4.27 -23.70
C PRO A 110 -9.35 5.47 -24.16
N ASN A 111 -9.59 6.69 -23.67
CA ASN A 111 -8.72 7.86 -23.96
C ASN A 111 -7.59 8.04 -22.95
N SER A 112 -7.13 6.93 -22.36
CA SER A 112 -6.12 6.91 -21.33
C SER A 112 -4.74 6.58 -21.89
N LEU A 113 -3.71 7.36 -21.55
CA LEU A 113 -2.32 6.91 -21.68
C LEU A 113 -2.04 5.94 -20.54
N LEU A 114 -1.66 4.70 -20.87
CA LEU A 114 -1.46 3.63 -19.88
C LEU A 114 0.02 3.27 -19.81
N TYR A 115 0.65 3.50 -18.66
CA TYR A 115 1.96 2.97 -18.32
C TYR A 115 1.80 2.00 -17.14
N ILE A 116 1.61 0.71 -17.45
CA ILE A 116 1.35 -0.33 -16.45
C ILE A 116 2.40 -1.43 -16.57
N GLU A 117 3.22 -1.58 -15.54
CA GLU A 117 4.35 -2.53 -15.50
C GLU A 117 4.21 -3.47 -14.31
N ALA A 118 3.56 -4.61 -14.52
CA ALA A 118 3.17 -5.55 -13.46
C ALA A 118 4.32 -6.21 -12.68
N TYR A 119 5.57 -6.00 -13.12
CA TYR A 119 6.77 -6.54 -12.51
C TYR A 119 7.66 -5.46 -11.88
N ALA A 120 7.30 -4.18 -12.01
CA ALA A 120 7.98 -3.11 -11.29
C ALA A 120 7.67 -3.21 -9.79
N SER A 121 8.60 -2.76 -8.95
CA SER A 121 8.40 -2.90 -7.51
C SER A 121 7.25 -2.04 -7.01
N SER A 122 7.10 -0.85 -7.58
CA SER A 122 6.17 0.18 -7.13
C SER A 122 5.97 1.25 -8.22
N THR A 123 4.92 2.05 -8.10
CA THR A 123 4.68 3.21 -8.96
C THR A 123 5.77 4.29 -8.79
N CYS A 124 6.34 4.42 -7.58
CA CYS A 124 7.50 5.28 -7.35
C CYS A 124 8.74 4.87 -8.15
N GLU A 125 8.98 3.57 -8.38
CA GLU A 125 10.03 3.08 -9.30
C GLU A 125 9.78 3.63 -10.71
N LEU A 126 8.57 3.43 -11.23
CA LEU A 126 8.17 3.88 -12.56
C LEU A 126 8.28 5.39 -12.73
N VAL A 127 7.85 6.16 -11.73
CA VAL A 127 7.97 7.63 -11.74
C VAL A 127 9.43 8.06 -11.68
N ALA A 128 10.27 7.42 -10.87
CA ALA A 128 11.69 7.71 -10.79
C ALA A 128 12.41 7.49 -12.14
N GLU A 129 12.05 6.44 -12.87
CA GLU A 129 12.53 6.21 -14.24
C GLU A 129 12.02 7.28 -15.21
N LEU A 130 10.71 7.57 -15.21
CA LEU A 130 10.13 8.58 -16.10
C LEU A 130 10.78 9.94 -15.96
N ILE A 131 11.06 10.37 -14.73
CA ILE A 131 11.70 11.68 -14.46
C ILE A 131 13.09 11.75 -15.11
N GLN A 132 13.86 10.66 -15.08
CA GLN A 132 15.18 10.60 -15.72
C GLN A 132 15.10 10.74 -17.24
N TYR A 133 14.01 10.28 -17.88
CA TYR A 133 13.79 10.44 -19.32
C TYR A 133 13.26 11.83 -19.72
N LEU A 134 12.64 12.56 -18.80
CA LEU A 134 12.07 13.87 -19.09
C LEU A 134 13.15 14.93 -19.21
N ASP A 135 13.98 15.06 -18.18
CA ASP A 135 15.09 16.02 -18.12
C ASP A 135 15.98 15.72 -16.89
N GLU A 136 17.29 15.58 -17.10
CA GLU A 136 18.28 15.32 -16.04
C GLU A 136 18.43 16.51 -15.07
N GLU A 137 18.02 17.72 -15.48
CA GLU A 137 18.09 18.92 -14.64
C GLU A 137 16.92 19.05 -13.64
N ILE A 138 15.94 18.13 -13.66
CA ILE A 138 14.82 18.17 -12.73
C ILE A 138 15.30 17.87 -11.30
N GLU A 139 15.42 18.92 -10.50
CA GLU A 139 15.70 18.78 -9.08
C GLU A 139 14.45 18.28 -8.32
N LEU A 140 14.49 17.05 -7.82
CA LEU A 140 13.44 16.53 -6.94
C LEU A 140 13.43 17.23 -5.57
N GLY A 141 14.63 17.49 -5.04
CA GLY A 141 14.82 17.99 -3.69
C GLY A 141 14.66 16.90 -2.63
N ARG A 142 15.30 17.12 -1.48
CA ARG A 142 15.45 16.14 -0.38
C ARG A 142 14.14 15.43 0.02
N LEU A 143 13.07 16.19 0.25
CA LEU A 143 11.81 15.63 0.76
C LEU A 143 11.08 14.77 -0.29
N VAL A 144 11.01 15.21 -1.54
CA VAL A 144 10.31 14.47 -2.61
C VAL A 144 11.12 13.23 -3.01
N ALA A 145 12.44 13.34 -3.14
CA ALA A 145 13.29 12.19 -3.41
C ALA A 145 13.17 11.14 -2.29
N SER A 146 13.11 11.59 -1.02
CA SER A 146 12.89 10.68 0.12
C SER A 146 11.47 10.08 0.12
N ALA A 147 10.44 10.81 -0.31
CA ALA A 147 9.08 10.28 -0.40
C ALA A 147 8.97 9.18 -1.47
N LEU A 148 9.56 9.38 -2.66
CA LEU A 148 9.67 8.34 -3.69
C LEU A 148 10.41 7.11 -3.16
N LEU A 149 11.54 7.30 -2.46
CA LEU A 149 12.30 6.19 -1.90
C LEU A 149 11.52 5.47 -0.79
N ALA A 150 10.71 6.20 -0.01
CA ALA A 150 9.85 5.62 1.01
C ALA A 150 8.75 4.74 0.38
N GLY A 151 8.13 5.16 -0.73
CA GLY A 151 7.19 4.34 -1.49
C GLY A 151 7.81 3.02 -1.95
N ILE A 152 8.97 3.09 -2.62
CA ILE A 152 9.74 1.89 -3.01
C ILE A 152 10.04 1.01 -1.78
N THR A 153 10.47 1.61 -0.67
CA THR A 153 10.84 0.87 0.55
C THR A 153 9.65 0.10 1.14
N VAL A 154 8.44 0.67 1.10
CA VAL A 154 7.22 0.02 1.62
C VAL A 154 6.83 -1.17 0.76
N ASP A 155 6.66 -0.97 -0.54
CA ASP A 155 6.13 -2.01 -1.45
C ASP A 155 7.10 -3.18 -1.61
N THR A 156 8.40 -2.89 -1.53
CA THR A 156 9.44 -3.91 -1.57
C THR A 156 9.70 -4.58 -0.22
N LYS A 157 9.03 -4.17 0.87
CA LYS A 157 9.37 -4.60 2.24
C LYS A 157 10.86 -4.46 2.54
N ASN A 158 11.44 -3.28 2.29
CA ASN A 158 12.89 -3.01 2.35
C ASN A 158 13.72 -3.86 1.38
N PHE A 159 13.34 -3.88 0.10
CA PHE A 159 14.03 -4.61 -0.97
C PHE A 159 13.99 -6.14 -0.88
N ALA A 160 13.11 -6.70 -0.03
CA ALA A 160 12.97 -8.14 0.17
C ALA A 160 11.91 -8.79 -0.76
N PHE A 161 11.00 -7.98 -1.32
CA PHE A 161 9.88 -8.43 -2.15
C PHE A 161 9.85 -7.67 -3.48
N MET A 162 9.50 -8.36 -4.57
CA MET A 162 9.29 -7.79 -5.91
C MET A 162 10.38 -6.78 -6.34
N THR A 163 11.64 -7.07 -6.00
CA THR A 163 12.77 -6.17 -6.21
C THR A 163 13.64 -6.67 -7.36
N GLY A 164 13.80 -5.83 -8.39
CA GLY A 164 14.65 -6.10 -9.55
C GLY A 164 15.86 -5.17 -9.65
N ALA A 165 16.66 -5.35 -10.71
CA ALA A 165 17.77 -4.44 -11.01
C ALA A 165 17.30 -2.98 -11.17
N ARG A 166 16.17 -2.79 -11.88
CA ARG A 166 15.51 -1.48 -12.08
C ARG A 166 15.14 -0.81 -10.76
N THR A 167 14.66 -1.57 -9.79
CA THR A 167 14.35 -1.07 -8.44
C THR A 167 15.57 -0.47 -7.75
N PHE A 168 16.73 -1.16 -7.82
CA PHE A 168 17.98 -0.65 -7.26
C PHE A 168 18.53 0.55 -8.06
N GLU A 169 18.36 0.58 -9.37
CA GLU A 169 18.73 1.73 -10.21
C GLU A 169 17.90 2.96 -9.86
N ALA A 170 16.58 2.81 -9.71
CA ALA A 170 15.69 3.86 -9.23
C ALA A 170 16.08 4.35 -7.83
N ALA A 171 16.32 3.45 -6.87
CA ALA A 171 16.78 3.80 -5.53
C ALA A 171 18.12 4.56 -5.55
N SER A 172 19.04 4.13 -6.41
CA SER A 172 20.35 4.76 -6.64
C SER A 172 20.20 6.18 -7.21
N TYR A 173 19.32 6.35 -8.19
CA TYR A 173 18.95 7.66 -8.73
C TYR A 173 18.38 8.57 -7.64
N LEU A 174 17.36 8.11 -6.90
CA LEU A 174 16.73 8.89 -5.84
C LEU A 174 17.73 9.31 -4.76
N ARG A 175 18.68 8.42 -4.42
CA ARG A 175 19.76 8.74 -3.48
C ARG A 175 20.68 9.84 -4.01
N ARG A 176 21.02 9.84 -5.31
CA ARG A 176 21.77 10.94 -5.94
C ARG A 176 20.95 12.24 -5.99
N SER A 177 19.64 12.14 -6.15
CA SER A 177 18.69 13.28 -6.15
C SER A 177 18.33 13.81 -4.75
N GLY A 178 19.01 13.33 -3.71
CA GLY A 178 18.91 13.86 -2.34
C GLY A 178 17.99 13.09 -1.39
N ALA A 179 17.50 11.91 -1.76
CA ALA A 179 16.75 11.05 -0.85
C ALA A 179 17.61 10.67 0.37
N GLU A 180 17.10 10.82 1.59
CA GLU A 180 17.83 10.51 2.82
C GLU A 180 17.23 9.30 3.55
N PRO A 181 17.99 8.22 3.75
CA PRO A 181 17.51 7.06 4.49
C PRO A 181 16.98 7.39 5.88
N GLN A 182 17.58 8.36 6.57
CA GLN A 182 17.12 8.81 7.89
C GLN A 182 15.73 9.45 7.84
N LEU A 183 15.41 10.16 6.75
CA LEU A 183 14.10 10.77 6.55
C LEU A 183 13.06 9.71 6.17
N VAL A 184 13.43 8.75 5.30
CA VAL A 184 12.60 7.58 5.00
C VAL A 184 12.24 6.84 6.29
N GLN A 185 13.24 6.55 7.12
CA GLN A 185 13.02 5.92 8.43
C GLN A 185 12.14 6.79 9.35
N ALA A 186 12.29 8.11 9.34
CA ALA A 186 11.42 8.99 10.12
C ALA A 186 9.96 8.95 9.66
N ILE A 187 9.71 8.85 8.36
CA ILE A 187 8.36 8.71 7.77
C ILE A 187 7.73 7.36 8.17
N LEU A 188 8.52 6.27 8.15
CA LEU A 188 8.04 4.91 8.39
C LEU A 188 7.88 4.54 9.88
N ARG A 189 8.23 5.44 10.81
CA ARG A 189 8.14 5.16 12.24
C ARG A 189 6.70 5.03 12.72
N ASP A 190 6.42 3.91 13.37
CA ASP A 190 5.20 3.69 14.13
C ASP A 190 5.28 4.36 15.52
N PRO A 191 4.15 4.85 16.06
CA PRO A 191 4.04 5.22 17.46
C PRO A 191 4.33 4.03 18.39
N LEU A 192 4.87 4.30 19.58
CA LEU A 192 5.21 3.26 20.57
C LEU A 192 4.02 2.35 20.90
N ASP A 193 2.81 2.90 21.05
CA ASP A 193 1.60 2.12 21.32
C ASP A 193 1.31 1.08 20.22
N THR A 194 1.50 1.44 18.95
CA THR A 194 1.37 0.51 17.81
C THR A 194 2.40 -0.62 17.90
N VAL A 195 3.65 -0.29 18.23
CA VAL A 195 4.74 -1.28 18.40
C VAL A 195 4.43 -2.24 19.55
N VAL A 196 4.02 -1.72 20.71
CA VAL A 196 3.71 -2.54 21.91
C VAL A 196 2.53 -3.49 21.64
N ARG A 197 1.47 -3.00 21.00
CA ARG A 197 0.30 -3.82 20.65
C ARG A 197 0.64 -4.91 19.64
N ARG A 198 1.44 -4.58 18.63
CA ARG A 198 1.95 -5.57 17.67
C ARG A 198 2.78 -6.65 18.37
N ALA A 199 3.68 -6.25 19.27
CA ALA A 199 4.46 -7.19 20.07
C ALA A 199 3.59 -8.09 20.96
N ALA A 200 2.50 -7.57 21.53
CA ALA A 200 1.56 -8.37 22.31
C ALA A 200 0.92 -9.48 21.48
N ILE A 201 0.50 -9.19 20.24
CA ILE A 201 -0.03 -10.19 19.31
C ILE A 201 1.02 -11.28 19.03
N ILE A 202 2.24 -10.87 18.69
CA ILE A 202 3.33 -11.81 18.34
C ILE A 202 3.69 -12.71 19.53
N LYS A 203 3.74 -12.14 20.74
CA LYS A 203 4.05 -12.85 21.98
C LYS A 203 3.06 -13.98 22.28
N ASP A 204 1.78 -13.80 21.91
CA ASP A 204 0.70 -14.77 22.15
C ASP A 204 0.43 -15.66 20.91
N ALA A 205 1.32 -15.65 19.91
CA ALA A 205 1.20 -16.51 18.73
C ALA A 205 1.48 -17.98 19.06
N GLU A 206 0.68 -18.87 18.46
CA GLU A 206 0.83 -20.32 18.57
C GLU A 206 1.16 -20.91 17.19
N VAL A 207 2.05 -21.91 17.17
CA VAL A 207 2.46 -22.59 15.93
C VAL A 207 1.66 -23.89 15.77
N TYR A 208 1.06 -24.05 14.58
CA TYR A 208 0.31 -25.21 14.13
C TYR A 208 1.02 -25.82 12.92
N TYR A 209 0.95 -27.16 12.77
CA TYR A 209 1.57 -27.89 11.64
C TYR A 209 3.05 -27.55 11.41
N ASP A 210 3.77 -27.20 12.48
CA ASP A 210 5.17 -26.78 12.52
C ASP A 210 5.53 -25.50 11.73
N ASN A 211 4.61 -24.94 10.93
CA ASN A 211 4.92 -23.85 10.00
C ASN A 211 3.81 -22.79 9.84
N ILE A 212 2.71 -22.89 10.60
CA ILE A 212 1.62 -21.91 10.58
C ILE A 212 1.53 -21.19 11.92
N ALA A 213 1.72 -19.88 11.93
CA ALA A 213 1.52 -19.05 13.12
C ALA A 213 0.07 -18.55 13.19
N ILE A 214 -0.60 -18.71 14.34
CA ILE A 214 -1.93 -18.17 14.60
C ILE A 214 -1.89 -17.33 15.87
N ALA A 215 -2.37 -16.08 15.80
CA ALA A 215 -2.44 -15.19 16.96
C ALA A 215 -3.79 -14.48 17.04
N ILE A 216 -4.20 -14.13 18.27
CA ILE A 216 -5.40 -13.32 18.52
C ILE A 216 -4.95 -11.96 19.03
N GLN A 217 -5.55 -10.91 18.49
CA GLN A 217 -5.33 -9.56 18.99
C GLN A 217 -6.07 -9.34 20.31
N PRO A 218 -5.35 -9.06 21.42
CA PRO A 218 -5.94 -9.03 22.75
C PRO A 218 -6.81 -7.80 23.01
N GLU A 219 -6.45 -6.64 22.43
CA GLU A 219 -7.13 -5.37 22.66
C GLU A 219 -7.55 -4.72 21.35
N GLN A 220 -8.78 -4.21 21.29
CA GLN A 220 -9.29 -3.46 20.14
C GLN A 220 -8.91 -1.97 20.24
N THR A 221 -8.57 -1.37 19.09
CA THR A 221 -8.22 0.03 18.91
C THR A 221 -8.73 0.52 17.57
N THR A 222 -8.67 1.83 17.33
CA THR A 222 -8.96 2.41 16.01
C THR A 222 -8.01 1.94 14.91
N ARG A 223 -6.83 1.40 15.27
CA ARG A 223 -5.82 0.89 14.33
C ARG A 223 -5.73 -0.64 14.31
N SER A 224 -6.71 -1.35 14.89
CA SER A 224 -6.69 -2.83 14.99
C SER A 224 -6.45 -3.54 13.67
N ALA A 225 -7.09 -3.10 12.58
CA ALA A 225 -6.89 -3.72 11.28
C ALA A 225 -5.43 -3.64 10.82
N VAL A 226 -4.81 -2.46 10.94
CA VAL A 226 -3.42 -2.23 10.55
C VAL A 226 -2.46 -3.00 11.45
N ILE A 227 -2.68 -2.98 12.77
CA ILE A 227 -1.82 -3.68 13.74
C ILE A 227 -1.89 -5.20 13.50
N ALA A 228 -3.07 -5.76 13.26
CA ALA A 228 -3.23 -7.18 12.95
C ALA A 228 -2.51 -7.57 11.65
N ALA A 229 -2.64 -6.76 10.60
CA ALA A 229 -1.96 -6.98 9.32
C ALA A 229 -0.43 -6.96 9.50
N GLN A 230 0.10 -5.95 10.19
CA GLN A 230 1.53 -5.84 10.48
C GLN A 230 2.05 -6.97 11.38
N ALA A 231 1.24 -7.45 12.33
CA ALA A 231 1.60 -8.59 13.16
C ALA A 231 1.66 -9.89 12.34
N ALA A 232 0.74 -10.09 11.39
CA ALA A 232 0.80 -11.21 10.45
C ALA A 232 2.07 -11.13 9.59
N ASP A 233 2.35 -9.95 9.01
CA ASP A 233 3.59 -9.75 8.24
C ASP A 233 4.86 -10.03 9.08
N ALA A 234 4.91 -9.59 10.35
CA ALA A 234 6.03 -9.86 11.24
C ALA A 234 6.17 -11.34 11.63
N LEU A 235 5.06 -12.07 11.78
CA LEU A 235 5.10 -13.51 12.07
C LEU A 235 5.70 -14.31 10.91
N LEU A 236 5.56 -13.85 9.66
CA LEU A 236 6.24 -14.44 8.50
C LEU A 236 7.74 -14.21 8.45
N GLU A 237 8.28 -13.30 9.26
CA GLU A 237 9.73 -13.07 9.37
C GLU A 237 10.39 -14.05 10.35
N VAL A 238 9.58 -14.81 11.12
CA VAL A 238 10.05 -15.85 12.02
C VAL A 238 10.46 -17.08 11.20
N ALA A 239 11.62 -17.65 11.53
CA ALA A 239 12.12 -18.86 10.87
C ALA A 239 11.07 -19.98 10.88
N ASP A 240 11.03 -20.74 9.78
CA ASP A 240 10.14 -21.88 9.55
C ASP A 240 8.63 -21.57 9.43
N ILE A 241 8.20 -20.32 9.67
CA ILE A 241 6.82 -19.89 9.46
C ILE A 241 6.56 -19.59 7.98
N LYS A 242 5.62 -20.34 7.39
CA LYS A 242 5.23 -20.26 5.97
C LYS A 242 3.90 -19.55 5.76
N ALA A 243 3.05 -19.53 6.78
CA ALA A 243 1.82 -18.74 6.81
C ALA A 243 1.55 -18.19 8.21
N SER A 244 0.89 -17.05 8.26
CA SER A 244 0.48 -16.41 9.51
C SER A 244 -0.97 -15.95 9.44
N PHE A 245 -1.70 -16.11 10.53
CA PHE A 245 -3.08 -15.68 10.68
C PHE A 245 -3.25 -14.88 11.97
N VAL A 246 -3.78 -13.67 11.85
CA VAL A 246 -4.09 -12.82 13.02
C VAL A 246 -5.58 -12.54 13.06
N LEU A 247 -6.22 -12.92 14.16
CA LEU A 247 -7.65 -12.73 14.42
C LEU A 247 -7.87 -11.49 15.29
N ARG A 248 -8.89 -10.70 14.96
CA ARG A 248 -9.26 -9.51 15.74
C ARG A 248 -10.78 -9.36 15.82
N PRO A 249 -11.32 -8.85 16.95
CA PRO A 249 -12.72 -8.43 17.00
C PRO A 249 -13.06 -7.41 15.90
N GLU A 250 -14.20 -7.57 15.25
CA GLU A 250 -14.76 -6.62 14.27
C GLU A 250 -16.29 -6.59 14.36
N GLY A 251 -16.85 -5.48 14.84
CA GLY A 251 -18.30 -5.36 15.04
C GLY A 251 -18.84 -6.44 15.98
N LYS A 252 -19.76 -7.28 15.49
CA LYS A 252 -20.30 -8.45 16.22
C LYS A 252 -19.54 -9.74 15.94
N GLY A 253 -18.51 -9.70 15.12
CA GLY A 253 -17.79 -10.87 14.65
C GLY A 253 -16.28 -10.74 14.82
N THR A 254 -15.56 -11.52 14.01
CA THR A 254 -14.10 -11.56 14.01
C THR A 254 -13.57 -11.43 12.58
N ALA A 255 -12.60 -10.55 12.39
CA ALA A 255 -11.84 -10.46 11.15
C ALA A 255 -10.53 -11.25 11.26
N ILE A 256 -10.13 -11.90 10.17
CA ILE A 256 -8.89 -12.66 10.05
C ILE A 256 -8.02 -12.00 8.97
N SER A 257 -6.77 -11.72 9.32
CA SER A 257 -5.73 -11.29 8.37
C SER A 257 -4.75 -12.43 8.13
N ALA A 258 -4.59 -12.85 6.88
CA ALA A 258 -3.72 -13.96 6.49
C ALA A 258 -2.56 -13.49 5.60
N ARG A 259 -1.38 -14.09 5.78
CA ARG A 259 -0.17 -13.86 4.96
C ARG A 259 0.57 -15.18 4.70
N SER A 260 1.26 -15.29 3.56
CA SER A 260 2.20 -16.39 3.26
C SER A 260 3.34 -15.97 2.31
N HIS A 261 4.46 -16.70 2.36
CA HIS A 261 5.57 -16.65 1.39
C HIS A 261 5.36 -17.58 0.17
N ASN A 262 4.16 -17.60 -0.43
CA ASN A 262 3.75 -18.42 -1.58
C ASN A 262 3.68 -19.95 -1.37
N GLU A 263 4.20 -20.48 -0.27
CA GLU A 263 4.19 -21.94 -0.01
C GLU A 263 2.83 -22.47 0.44
N ILE A 264 2.03 -21.64 1.13
CA ILE A 264 0.70 -22.01 1.62
C ILE A 264 -0.32 -21.05 0.99
N ASN A 265 -1.32 -21.60 0.32
CA ASN A 265 -2.36 -20.80 -0.33
C ASN A 265 -3.35 -20.25 0.71
N VAL A 266 -3.06 -19.07 1.25
CA VAL A 266 -3.93 -18.46 2.27
C VAL A 266 -5.28 -18.01 1.70
N HIS A 267 -5.37 -17.75 0.39
CA HIS A 267 -6.65 -17.48 -0.25
C HIS A 267 -7.58 -18.70 -0.18
N ALA A 268 -7.10 -19.89 -0.53
CA ALA A 268 -7.91 -21.11 -0.48
C ALA A 268 -8.39 -21.44 0.95
N ILE A 269 -7.60 -21.12 1.98
CA ILE A 269 -7.99 -21.28 3.38
C ILE A 269 -9.06 -20.23 3.76
N MET A 270 -8.87 -18.96 3.39
CA MET A 270 -9.84 -17.90 3.71
C MET A 270 -11.17 -18.06 2.97
N GLU A 271 -11.19 -18.58 1.74
CA GLU A 271 -12.44 -18.84 1.00
C GLU A 271 -13.36 -19.82 1.74
N ARG A 272 -12.80 -20.84 2.41
CA ARG A 272 -13.56 -21.79 3.24
C ARG A 272 -14.28 -21.11 4.42
N LEU A 273 -13.77 -19.95 4.83
CA LEU A 273 -14.34 -19.12 5.90
C LEU A 273 -15.22 -17.99 5.33
N GLY A 274 -15.57 -18.03 4.04
CA GLY A 274 -16.35 -16.98 3.38
C GLY A 274 -15.57 -15.70 3.10
N GLY A 275 -14.24 -15.76 3.15
CA GLY A 275 -13.32 -14.68 2.82
C GLY A 275 -12.81 -14.74 1.39
N GLY A 276 -11.65 -14.12 1.16
CA GLY A 276 -11.00 -14.09 -0.14
C GLY A 276 -9.68 -13.31 -0.14
N GLY A 277 -9.09 -13.13 -1.32
CA GLY A 277 -7.83 -12.42 -1.50
C GLY A 277 -6.95 -13.01 -2.59
N HIS A 278 -5.65 -13.06 -2.32
CA HIS A 278 -4.62 -13.60 -3.19
C HIS A 278 -3.84 -14.72 -2.49
N LEU A 279 -3.05 -15.46 -3.26
CA LEU A 279 -2.24 -16.60 -2.80
C LEU A 279 -1.47 -16.32 -1.49
N THR A 280 -0.90 -15.12 -1.36
CA THR A 280 -0.02 -14.71 -0.25
C THR A 280 -0.64 -13.73 0.73
N ILE A 281 -1.82 -13.19 0.43
CA ILE A 281 -2.48 -12.17 1.23
C ILE A 281 -3.99 -12.32 1.10
N ALA A 282 -4.66 -12.65 2.19
CA ALA A 282 -6.09 -12.87 2.19
C ALA A 282 -6.70 -12.46 3.53
N GLY A 283 -8.03 -12.44 3.60
CA GLY A 283 -8.74 -12.22 4.84
C GLY A 283 -10.18 -12.72 4.78
N ALA A 284 -10.79 -12.83 5.97
CA ALA A 284 -12.18 -13.22 6.14
C ALA A 284 -12.82 -12.39 7.26
N GLN A 285 -14.13 -12.22 7.21
CA GLN A 285 -14.93 -11.67 8.30
C GLN A 285 -16.01 -12.66 8.67
N LEU A 286 -15.89 -13.26 9.85
CA LEU A 286 -16.84 -14.20 10.39
C LEU A 286 -17.85 -13.46 11.27
N PRO A 287 -19.15 -13.45 10.94
CA PRO A 287 -20.16 -12.79 11.75
C PRO A 287 -20.47 -13.58 13.03
N ASP A 288 -20.92 -12.86 14.06
CA ASP A 288 -21.50 -13.42 15.28
C ASP A 288 -20.65 -14.49 15.98
N CYS A 289 -19.32 -14.35 15.94
CA CYS A 289 -18.38 -15.23 16.62
C CYS A 289 -17.25 -14.47 17.33
N THR A 290 -16.80 -15.01 18.46
CA THR A 290 -15.65 -14.53 19.21
C THR A 290 -14.33 -14.91 18.51
N PRO A 291 -13.21 -14.22 18.80
CA PRO A 291 -11.91 -14.58 18.23
C PRO A 291 -11.47 -16.01 18.54
N GLN A 292 -11.88 -16.57 19.69
CA GLN A 292 -11.57 -17.94 20.05
C GLN A 292 -12.36 -18.95 19.19
N GLU A 293 -13.66 -18.73 19.01
CA GLU A 293 -14.49 -19.57 18.12
C GLU A 293 -14.04 -19.45 16.66
N ALA A 294 -13.64 -18.25 16.23
CA ALA A 294 -13.08 -18.03 14.90
C ALA A 294 -11.73 -18.76 14.71
N LYS A 295 -10.90 -18.83 15.76
CA LYS A 295 -9.64 -19.60 15.73
C LYS A 295 -9.90 -21.09 15.56
N GLU A 296 -10.91 -21.63 16.24
CA GLU A 296 -11.30 -23.04 16.08
C GLU A 296 -11.79 -23.34 14.65
N GLN A 297 -12.61 -22.44 14.07
CA GLN A 297 -13.04 -22.56 12.68
C GLN A 297 -11.87 -22.45 11.69
N LEU A 298 -10.94 -21.53 11.95
CA LEU A 298 -9.72 -21.37 11.14
C LEU A 298 -8.85 -22.63 11.17
N VAL A 299 -8.64 -23.21 12.36
CA VAL A 299 -7.86 -24.45 12.48
C VAL A 299 -8.50 -25.55 11.64
N ARG A 300 -9.82 -25.76 11.74
CA ARG A 300 -10.55 -26.73 10.90
C ARG A 300 -10.37 -26.47 9.40
N ALA A 301 -10.48 -25.21 8.97
CA ALA A 301 -10.28 -24.84 7.57
C ALA A 301 -8.84 -25.13 7.08
N ILE A 302 -7.85 -25.03 7.96
CA ILE A 302 -6.46 -25.42 7.68
C ILE A 302 -6.33 -26.95 7.57
N GLU A 303 -6.97 -27.74 8.45
CA GLU A 303 -6.93 -29.21 8.36
C GLU A 303 -7.58 -29.68 7.05
N ASP A 304 -8.74 -29.13 6.71
CA ASP A 304 -9.46 -29.44 5.46
C ASP A 304 -8.65 -29.04 4.22
N TYR A 305 -7.81 -28.01 4.31
CA TYR A 305 -6.92 -27.59 3.22
C TYR A 305 -5.84 -28.65 2.98
N PHE A 306 -5.17 -29.14 4.03
CA PHE A 306 -4.13 -30.16 3.89
C PHE A 306 -4.69 -31.54 3.50
N GLN A 307 -5.87 -31.93 3.98
CA GLN A 307 -6.50 -33.20 3.60
C GLN A 307 -6.91 -33.28 2.13
N GLN A 308 -7.09 -32.15 1.44
CA GLN A 308 -7.43 -32.12 0.01
C GLN A 308 -6.21 -32.10 -0.90
N GLU A 309 -5.01 -31.84 -0.35
CA GLU A 309 -3.74 -31.90 -1.08
C GLU A 309 -3.07 -33.28 -0.99
N GLU A 310 -3.54 -34.19 -0.12
CA GLU A 310 -3.18 -35.62 -0.08
C GLU A 310 -4.03 -36.48 -1.04
#